data_AF-A0A7C1QUH8-F1
#
_entry.id   AF-A0A7C1QUH8-F1
#
_cell.length_a   1.000
_cell.length_b   1.000
_cell.length_c   1.000
_cell.angle_alpha   90.00
_cell.angle_beta   90.00
_cell.angle_gamma   90.00
#
_symmetry.space_group_name_H-M   'P 1'
#
loop_
_entity.id
_entity.type
_entity.pdbx_description
1 polymer ?
#
loop_
_entity_poly.entity_id
_entity_poly.type
_entity_poly.pdbx_seq_one_letter_code
_entity_poly.pdbx_strand_id
1 'polypeptide(L)' 'MASLPSLPIWIFGWIFLFIGIISLIVLIIYSKYGRELSIRLSVISIIFASVFLGFALHFFLLSWGL' A
#
# COMPACT_ATOMS: atom_id res chain seq x y z
N MET A 1 -17.44 23.54 1.80
CA MET A 1 -16.54 23.77 2.96
C MET A 1 -15.69 22.53 3.08
N ALA A 2 -14.36 22.63 3.01
CA ALA A 2 -13.49 21.48 3.26
C ALA A 2 -13.67 21.08 4.73
N SER A 3 -14.48 20.05 4.98
CA SER A 3 -14.54 19.41 6.28
C SER A 3 -13.13 18.90 6.60
N LEU A 4 -12.57 19.31 7.74
CA LEU A 4 -11.31 18.79 8.23
C LEU A 4 -11.29 17.27 8.03
N PRO A 5 -10.24 16.70 7.42
CA PRO A 5 -10.18 15.27 7.25
C PRO A 5 -10.36 14.60 8.59
N SER A 6 -11.22 13.59 8.67
CA SER A 6 -11.33 12.83 9.90
C SER A 6 -9.94 12.29 10.23
N LEU A 7 -9.37 12.75 11.35
CA LEU A 7 -8.05 12.36 11.83
C LEU A 7 -7.79 10.84 11.71
N PRO A 8 -8.76 9.96 12.03
CA PRO A 8 -8.57 8.52 11.85
C PRO A 8 -8.28 8.11 10.39
N ILE A 9 -9.05 8.58 9.41
CA ILE A 9 -8.86 8.21 7.99
C ILE A 9 -7.50 8.68 7.48
N TRP A 10 -7.09 9.88 7.87
CA TRP A 10 -5.78 10.42 7.47
C TRP A 10 -4.63 9.59 8.06
N ILE A 11 -4.72 9.20 9.34
CA ILE A 11 -3.74 8.32 9.99
C ILE A 11 -3.72 6.94 9.33
N PHE A 12 -4.89 6.35 9.04
CA PHE A 12 -4.97 5.07 8.33
C PHE A 12 -4.34 5.14 6.94
N GLY A 13 -4.55 6.23 6.19
CA GLY A 13 -3.90 6.46 4.89
C GLY A 13 -2.38 6.35 4.99
N TRP A 14 -1.75 7.01 5.96
CA TRP A 14 -0.30 6.92 6.18
C TRP A 14 0.18 5.54 6.61
N ILE A 15 -0.55 4.86 7.49
CA ILE A 15 -0.21 3.49 7.92
C ILE A 15 -0.23 2.54 6.73
N PHE A 16 -1.30 2.56 5.94
CA PHE A 16 -1.44 1.72 4.76
C PHE A 16 -0.40 2.08 3.68
N LEU A 17 -0.07 3.36 3.52
CA LEU A 17 0.97 3.80 2.59
C LEU A 17 2.32 3.24 2.98
N PHE A 18 2.69 3.34 4.26
CA PHE A 18 3.99 2.87 4.75
C PHE A 18 4.13 1.35 4.59
N ILE A 19 3.10 0.58 4.97
CA ILE A 19 3.06 -0.87 4.79
C ILE A 19 3.12 -1.24 3.30
N GLY A 20 2.36 -0.52 2.45
CA GLY A 20 2.34 -0.73 1.01
C GLY A 20 3.70 -0.48 0.35
N ILE A 21 4.39 0.60 0.72
CA ILE A 21 5.74 0.91 0.23
C ILE A 21 6.73 -0.15 0.68
N ILE A 22 6.71 -0.57 1.95
CA ILE A 22 7.59 -1.64 2.43
C ILE A 22 7.34 -2.93 1.65
N SER A 23 6.07 -3.33 1.48
CA SER A 23 5.73 -4.52 0.71
C SER A 23 6.18 -4.42 -0.75
N LEU A 24 6.10 -3.23 -1.36
CA LEU A 24 6.58 -3.00 -2.71
C LEU A 24 8.11 -3.11 -2.79
N ILE A 25 8.84 -2.56 -1.81
CA ILE A 25 10.30 -2.68 -1.73
C ILE A 25 10.69 -4.15 -1.61
N VAL A 26 10.02 -4.91 -0.74
CA VAL A 26 10.25 -6.37 -0.59
C VAL A 26 9.99 -7.08 -1.91
N LEU A 27 8.90 -6.77 -2.61
CA LEU A 27 8.62 -7.33 -3.93
C LEU A 27 9.71 -6.98 -4.95
N ILE A 28 10.20 -5.75 -4.98
CA ILE A 28 11.27 -5.32 -5.91
C ILE A 28 12.54 -6.10 -5.63
N ILE A 29 12.97 -6.17 -4.36
CA ILE A 29 14.17 -6.93 -3.95
C ILE A 29 13.99 -8.40 -4.33
N TYR A 30 12.84 -8.99 -4.01
CA TYR A 30 12.55 -10.39 -4.32
C TYR A 30 12.54 -10.65 -5.83
N SER A 31 11.93 -9.77 -6.61
CA SER A 31 11.87 -9.90 -8.07
C SER A 31 13.25 -9.82 -8.73
N LYS A 32 14.18 -9.05 -8.13
CA LYS A 32 15.53 -8.86 -8.63
C LYS A 32 16.49 -9.99 -8.22
N TYR A 33 16.40 -10.44 -6.97
CA TYR A 33 17.41 -11.35 -6.39
C TYR A 33 16.90 -12.76 -6.11
N GLY A 34 15.58 -12.96 -6.00
CA GLY A 34 14.97 -14.18 -5.48
C GLY A 34 13.85 -14.76 -6.32
N ARG A 35 13.59 -14.25 -7.53
CA ARG A 35 12.47 -14.69 -8.38
C ARG A 35 12.48 -16.21 -8.64
N GLU A 36 13.66 -16.81 -8.70
CA GLU A 36 13.82 -18.24 -8.94
C GLU A 36 13.40 -19.13 -7.75
N LEU A 37 13.27 -18.55 -6.55
CA LEU A 37 12.86 -19.28 -5.34
C LEU A 37 11.36 -19.62 -5.35
N SER A 38 10.49 -18.71 -5.76
CA SER A 38 9.04 -18.97 -5.76
C SER A 38 8.21 -17.90 -6.49
N ILE A 39 7.57 -18.30 -7.58
CA ILE A 39 6.55 -17.49 -8.27
C ILE A 39 5.35 -17.23 -7.34
N ARG A 40 5.00 -18.18 -6.46
CA ARG A 40 3.85 -18.03 -5.54
C ARG A 40 4.05 -16.87 -4.57
N LEU A 41 5.27 -16.72 -4.03
CA LEU A 41 5.58 -15.60 -3.15
C LEU A 41 5.47 -14.26 -3.88
N SER A 42 5.91 -14.18 -5.13
CA SER A 42 5.75 -12.96 -5.94
C SER A 42 4.29 -12.57 -6.12
N VAL A 43 3.41 -13.53 -6.41
CA VAL A 43 1.96 -13.27 -6.56
C VAL A 43 1.38 -12.74 -5.24
N ILE A 44 1.70 -13.36 -4.11
CA ILE A 44 1.23 -12.91 -2.80
C ILE A 44 1.72 -11.49 -2.51
N SER A 45 3.01 -11.21 -2.75
CA SER A 45 3.59 -9.88 -2.53
C SER A 45 2.98 -8.81 -3.44
N ILE A 46 2.64 -9.14 -4.68
CA ILE A 46 1.94 -8.24 -5.61
C ILE A 46 0.54 -7.91 -5.08
N ILE A 47 -0.24 -8.92 -4.69
CA ILE A 47 -1.58 -8.72 -4.15
C ILE A 47 -1.51 -7.86 -2.88
N PHE A 48 -0.60 -8.19 -1.97
CA PHE A 48 -0.43 -7.45 -0.72
C PHE A 48 -0.05 -5.99 -0.99
N ALA A 49 1.01 -5.73 -1.77
CA ALA A 49 1.41 -4.36 -2.11
C ALA A 49 0.28 -3.57 -2.80
N SER A 50 -0.43 -4.19 -3.75
CA SER A 50 -1.52 -3.54 -4.48
C SER A 50 -2.70 -3.18 -3.58
N VAL A 51 -3.09 -4.07 -2.67
CA VAL A 51 -4.17 -3.82 -1.71
C VAL A 51 -3.78 -2.67 -0.78
N PHE A 52 -2.61 -2.72 -0.14
CA PHE A 52 -2.21 -1.70 0.83
C PHE A 52 -2.02 -0.33 0.18
N LEU A 53 -1.38 -0.24 -1.00
CA LEU A 53 -1.24 1.01 -1.73
C LEU A 53 -2.58 1.54 -2.25
N GLY A 54 -3.46 0.65 -2.72
CA GLY A 54 -4.81 1.02 -3.17
C GLY A 54 -5.65 1.62 -2.04
N PHE A 55 -5.66 0.98 -0.87
CA PHE A 55 -6.37 1.51 0.30
C PHE A 55 -5.72 2.79 0.85
N ALA A 56 -4.40 2.91 0.81
CA ALA A 56 -3.72 4.15 1.17
C ALA A 56 -4.21 5.33 0.31
N LEU A 57 -4.21 5.14 -1.01
CA LEU A 57 -4.73 6.14 -1.95
C LEU A 57 -6.20 6.43 -1.71
N HIS A 58 -7.01 5.39 -1.50
CA HIS A 58 -8.44 5.55 -1.19
C HIS A 58 -8.68 6.40 0.06
N PHE A 59 -7.97 6.13 1.16
CA PHE A 59 -8.09 6.92 2.39
C PHE A 59 -7.61 8.37 2.22
N PHE A 60 -6.57 8.61 1.42
CA PHE A 60 -6.16 9.97 1.11
C PHE A 60 -7.19 10.72 0.26
N LEU A 61 -7.80 10.06 -0.73
CA LEU A 61 -8.87 10.64 -1.54
C LEU A 61 -10.09 10.99 -0.67
N LEU A 62 -10.53 10.05 0.18
CA LEU A 62 -11.60 10.29 1.15
C LEU A 62 -11.26 11.44 2.11
N SER A 63 -10.01 11.53 2.55
CA SER A 63 -9.50 12.63 3.38
C SER A 63 -9.58 13.99 2.67
N TRP A 64 -9.55 14.02 1.34
CA TRP A 64 -9.74 15.24 0.54
C TRP A 64 -11.20 15.47 0.12
N GLY A 65 -12.12 14.57 0.47
CA GLY A 65 -13.53 14.65 0.11
C GLY A 65 -13.81 14.25 -1.35
N LEU A 66 -12.91 13.46 -1.96
CA LEU A 66 -13.05 12.84 -3.28
C LEU A 66 -13.43 11.36 -3.12
#